data_AF-A0A1Y5L680-F1
#
_entry.id   AF-A0A1Y5L680-F1
#
_cell.length_a   1.000
_cell.length_b   1.000
_cell.length_c   1.000
_cell.angle_alpha   90.00
_cell.angle_beta   90.00
_cell.angle_gamma   90.00
#
_symmetry.space_group_name_H-M   'P 1'
#
loop_
_entity.id
_entity.type
_entity.pdbx_description
1 polymer ?
#
loop_
_entity_poly.entity_id
_entity_poly.type
_entity_poly.pdbx_seq_one_letter_code
_entity_poly.pdbx_strand_id
1 'polypeptide(L)'
;MAPGMKQTVLPPTTDDRDLLGALKAVLAGSEEVSISTSAGSVPLPDSVRGLLVDAVTALDRGQAVTVEPHRTVLTTQEAAELLGITRPTLVRLLEAGKIPYTSPGRHRRVELADVLEFQQGERARRRQVFEEMAQEETPDPGDAADGFASTR
;
A
#
# COMPACT_ATOMS: atom_id res chain seq x y z
N MET A 1 -15.28 -21.95 -9.03
CA MET A 1 -14.44 -20.80 -8.63
C MET A 1 -15.35 -19.84 -7.89
N ALA A 2 -15.09 -19.56 -6.61
CA ALA A 2 -15.83 -18.52 -5.91
C ALA A 2 -15.44 -17.15 -6.50
N PRO A 3 -16.39 -16.25 -6.79
CA PRO A 3 -16.07 -14.90 -7.20
C PRO A 3 -15.26 -14.23 -6.09
N GLY A 4 -14.06 -13.73 -6.41
CA GLY A 4 -13.30 -12.90 -5.50
C GLY A 4 -14.14 -11.67 -5.16
N MET A 5 -14.66 -11.59 -3.95
CA MET A 5 -15.43 -10.44 -3.50
C MET A 5 -14.46 -9.26 -3.35
N LYS A 6 -14.36 -8.42 -4.39
CA LYS A 6 -13.75 -7.10 -4.27
C LYS A 6 -14.71 -6.21 -3.52
N GLN A 7 -14.35 -5.83 -2.29
CA GLN A 7 -15.17 -4.94 -1.48
C GLN A 7 -14.43 -3.61 -1.31
N THR A 8 -15.10 -2.51 -1.68
CA THR A 8 -14.61 -1.16 -1.44
C THR A 8 -15.45 -0.52 -0.33
N VAL A 9 -14.78 -0.07 0.73
CA VAL A 9 -15.37 0.66 1.84
C VAL A 9 -15.06 2.14 1.63
N LEU A 10 -16.12 2.95 1.59
CA LEU A 10 -16.00 4.41 1.51
C LEU A 10 -15.76 4.99 2.91
N PRO A 11 -15.07 6.13 3.02
CA PRO A 11 -14.92 6.80 4.31
C PRO A 11 -16.30 7.12 4.90
N PRO A 12 -16.51 6.85 6.20
CA PRO A 12 -17.79 7.09 6.83
C PRO A 12 -18.18 8.58 6.88
N THR A 13 -19.49 8.83 7.02
CA THR A 13 -20.04 10.15 7.36
C THR A 13 -19.60 10.59 8.76
N THR A 14 -19.78 11.88 9.08
CA THR A 14 -19.24 12.55 10.28
C THR A 14 -19.44 11.79 11.59
N ASP A 15 -20.61 11.17 11.80
CA ASP A 15 -20.97 10.49 13.06
C ASP A 15 -20.12 9.23 13.36
N ASP A 16 -19.56 8.60 12.34
CA ASP A 16 -18.78 7.35 12.46
C ASP A 16 -17.27 7.61 12.57
N ARG A 17 -16.81 8.86 12.41
CA ARG A 17 -15.37 9.22 12.51
C ARG A 17 -14.84 9.09 13.93
N ASP A 18 -15.63 9.47 14.93
CA ASP A 18 -15.23 9.34 16.34
C ASP A 18 -15.03 7.86 16.72
N LEU A 19 -15.87 6.97 16.16
CA LEU A 19 -15.74 5.52 16.32
C LEU A 19 -14.47 4.98 15.62
N LEU A 20 -14.12 5.48 14.43
CA LEU A 20 -12.86 5.13 13.78
C LEU A 20 -11.64 5.57 14.61
N GLY A 21 -11.69 6.77 15.20
CA GLY A 21 -10.64 7.26 16.09
C GLY A 21 -10.45 6.38 17.31
N ALA A 22 -11.55 6.00 17.97
CA ALA A 22 -11.53 5.08 19.11
C ALA A 22 -11.01 3.68 18.71
N LEU A 23 -11.49 3.14 17.58
CA LEU A 23 -11.05 1.84 17.06
C LEU A 23 -9.55 1.85 16.76
N LYS A 24 -9.04 2.91 16.14
CA LYS A 24 -7.60 3.09 15.87
C LYS A 24 -6.78 3.10 17.15
N ALA A 25 -7.23 3.80 18.20
CA ALA A 25 -6.54 3.86 19.48
C ALA A 25 -6.46 2.48 20.15
N VAL A 26 -7.55 1.71 20.14
CA VAL A 26 -7.58 0.34 20.68
C VAL A 26 -6.66 -0.58 19.87
N LEU A 27 -6.73 -0.50 18.54
CA LEU A 27 -5.89 -1.33 17.67
C LEU A 27 -4.40 -0.99 17.78
N ALA A 28 -4.02 0.26 18.05
CA ALA A 28 -2.61 0.67 18.15
C ALA A 28 -2.05 0.54 19.57
N GLY A 29 -2.86 0.76 20.61
CA GLY A 29 -2.40 0.90 22.00
C GLY A 29 -2.48 -0.35 22.86
N SER A 30 -3.28 -1.34 22.50
CA SER A 30 -3.47 -2.55 23.33
C SER A 30 -2.46 -3.64 23.00
N GLU A 31 -1.93 -4.35 24.01
CA GLU A 31 -1.06 -5.53 23.81
C GLU A 31 -1.86 -6.72 23.26
N GLU A 32 -3.08 -6.93 23.76
CA GLU A 32 -4.00 -7.96 23.27
C GLU A 32 -5.28 -7.33 22.70
N VAL A 33 -5.61 -7.70 21.47
CA VAL A 33 -6.86 -7.30 20.81
C VAL A 33 -7.64 -8.58 20.48
N SER A 34 -8.93 -8.60 20.80
CA SER A 34 -9.82 -9.70 20.42
C SER A 34 -11.09 -9.15 19.77
N ILE A 35 -11.66 -9.93 18.85
CA ILE A 35 -12.98 -9.66 18.28
C ILE A 35 -14.00 -10.45 19.10
N SER A 36 -14.90 -9.73 19.75
CA SER A 36 -16.00 -10.29 20.55
C SER A 36 -17.31 -10.18 19.79
N THR A 37 -18.07 -11.27 19.78
CA THR A 37 -19.46 -11.32 19.31
C THR A 37 -20.32 -12.03 20.35
N SER A 38 -21.65 -12.06 20.16
CA SER A 38 -22.55 -12.85 20.99
C SER A 38 -22.24 -14.35 20.98
N ALA A 39 -21.50 -14.84 19.99
CA ALA A 39 -21.10 -16.24 19.85
C ALA A 39 -19.76 -16.57 20.53
N GLY A 40 -18.97 -15.57 20.95
CA GLY A 40 -17.66 -15.79 21.57
C GLY A 40 -16.65 -14.70 21.26
N SER A 41 -15.44 -14.84 21.83
CA SER A 41 -14.30 -13.94 21.59
C SER A 41 -13.13 -14.71 21.00
N VAL A 42 -12.47 -14.13 19.99
CA VAL A 42 -11.30 -14.71 19.33
C VAL A 42 -10.17 -13.68 19.34
N PRO A 43 -8.94 -14.04 19.75
CA PRO A 43 -7.80 -13.14 19.69
C PRO A 43 -7.46 -12.81 18.23
N LEU A 44 -7.08 -11.55 17.99
CA LEU A 44 -6.79 -11.04 16.66
C LEU A 44 -5.31 -11.29 16.32
N PRO A 45 -5.00 -12.03 15.24
CA PRO A 45 -3.61 -12.22 14.81
C PRO A 45 -2.96 -10.89 14.40
N ASP A 46 -1.65 -10.74 14.66
CA ASP A 46 -0.91 -9.50 14.39
C ASP A 46 -1.00 -9.04 12.92
N SER A 47 -0.97 -9.99 11.98
CA SER A 47 -1.11 -9.70 10.55
C SER A 47 -2.46 -9.06 10.20
N VAL A 48 -3.54 -9.51 10.85
CA VAL A 48 -4.89 -8.96 10.66
C VAL A 48 -5.03 -7.63 11.40
N ARG A 49 -4.42 -7.51 12.58
CA ARG A 49 -4.37 -6.27 13.35
C ARG A 49 -3.70 -5.15 12.56
N GLY A 50 -2.53 -5.39 11.97
CA GLY A 50 -1.83 -4.42 11.13
C GLY A 50 -2.69 -3.95 9.95
N LEU A 51 -3.32 -4.90 9.24
CA LEU A 51 -4.24 -4.59 8.15
C LEU A 51 -5.39 -3.67 8.59
N LEU A 52 -5.99 -3.93 9.76
CA LEU A 52 -7.08 -3.11 10.28
C LEU A 52 -6.60 -1.72 10.69
N VAL A 53 -5.41 -1.59 11.30
CA VAL A 53 -4.82 -0.27 11.62
C VAL A 53 -4.65 0.57 10.36
N ASP A 54 -4.11 -0.01 9.29
CA ASP A 54 -3.90 0.67 8.02
C ASP A 54 -5.23 1.08 7.37
N ALA A 55 -6.20 0.16 7.33
CA ALA A 55 -7.52 0.41 6.77
C ALA A 55 -8.28 1.52 7.52
N VAL A 56 -8.32 1.44 8.85
CA VAL A 56 -8.98 2.45 9.70
C VAL A 56 -8.28 3.80 9.55
N THR A 57 -6.95 3.84 9.49
CA THR A 57 -6.19 5.07 9.29
C THR A 57 -6.49 5.72 7.93
N ALA A 58 -6.63 4.92 6.87
CA ALA A 58 -7.01 5.43 5.56
C ALA A 58 -8.44 5.98 5.55
N LEU A 59 -9.40 5.26 6.14
CA LEU A 59 -10.80 5.72 6.24
C LEU A 59 -10.95 7.01 7.06
N ASP A 60 -10.22 7.11 8.18
CA ASP A 60 -10.17 8.30 9.04
C ASP A 60 -9.65 9.54 8.28
N ARG A 61 -8.70 9.34 7.36
CA ARG A 61 -8.18 10.38 6.45
C ARG A 61 -9.12 10.70 5.28
N GLY A 62 -10.32 10.11 5.23
CA GLY A 62 -11.27 10.30 4.14
C GLY A 62 -10.89 9.53 2.85
N GLN A 63 -10.03 8.52 2.94
CA GLN A 63 -9.63 7.70 1.79
C GLN A 63 -10.45 6.42 1.76
N ALA A 64 -10.91 6.02 0.57
CA ALA A 64 -11.58 4.73 0.39
C ALA A 64 -10.57 3.57 0.47
N VAL A 65 -10.99 2.45 1.05
CA VAL A 65 -10.17 1.24 1.18
C VAL A 65 -10.79 0.12 0.35
N THR A 66 -9.97 -0.61 -0.39
CA THR A 66 -10.40 -1.78 -1.16
C THR A 66 -9.71 -3.02 -0.63
N VAL A 67 -10.49 -4.06 -0.34
CA VAL A 67 -10.00 -5.39 0.03
C VAL A 67 -10.23 -6.32 -1.16
N GLU A 68 -9.14 -6.94 -1.63
CA GLU A 68 -9.15 -7.86 -2.76
C GLU A 68 -8.41 -9.15 -2.38
N PRO A 69 -9.06 -10.32 -2.45
CA PRO A 69 -8.39 -11.58 -2.22
C PRO A 69 -7.48 -11.93 -3.41
N HIS A 70 -6.20 -12.18 -3.12
CA HIS A 70 -5.24 -12.63 -4.12
C HIS A 70 -4.81 -14.06 -3.86
N ARG A 71 -4.51 -14.79 -4.94
CA ARG A 71 -3.81 -16.08 -4.81
C ARG A 71 -2.36 -15.84 -4.41
N THR A 72 -1.82 -16.74 -3.61
CA THR A 72 -0.44 -16.64 -3.13
C THR A 72 0.58 -16.93 -4.22
N VAL A 73 0.23 -17.77 -5.20
CA VAL A 73 1.09 -18.10 -6.35
C VAL A 73 0.52 -17.49 -7.62
N LEU A 74 1.25 -16.56 -8.21
CA LEU A 74 0.84 -15.78 -9.37
C LEU A 74 1.40 -16.34 -10.67
N THR A 75 0.65 -16.14 -11.75
CA THR A 75 1.22 -16.21 -13.10
C THR A 75 2.05 -14.96 -13.39
N THR A 76 2.94 -15.03 -14.39
CA THR A 76 3.68 -13.85 -14.86
C THR A 76 2.78 -12.72 -15.36
N GLN A 77 1.54 -13.02 -15.75
CA GLN A 77 0.63 -11.97 -16.20
C GLN A 77 0.10 -11.19 -15.00
N GLU A 78 -0.38 -11.89 -13.98
CA GLU A 78 -0.94 -11.25 -12.79
C GLU A 78 0.09 -10.51 -11.96
N ALA A 79 1.30 -11.06 -11.83
CA ALA A 79 2.40 -10.35 -11.19
C ALA A 79 2.73 -9.05 -11.95
N ALA A 80 2.63 -9.04 -13.29
CA ALA A 80 2.87 -7.84 -14.08
C ALA A 80 1.73 -6.82 -13.91
N GLU A 81 0.48 -7.29 -13.90
CA GLU A 81 -0.70 -6.47 -13.61
C GLU A 81 -0.62 -5.83 -12.22
N LEU A 82 -0.22 -6.59 -11.20
CA LEU A 82 -0.06 -6.11 -9.82
C LEU A 82 1.06 -5.07 -9.67
N LEU A 83 2.15 -5.21 -10.42
CA LEU A 83 3.24 -4.23 -10.46
C LEU A 83 2.95 -3.02 -11.38
N GLY A 84 1.89 -3.07 -12.19
CA GLY A 84 1.59 -2.03 -13.18
C GLY A 84 2.63 -1.96 -14.31
N ILE A 85 3.26 -3.08 -14.67
CA ILE A 85 4.27 -3.17 -15.73
C ILE A 85 3.83 -4.15 -16.82
N THR A 86 4.53 -4.12 -17.96
CA THR A 86 4.28 -5.10 -19.02
C THR A 86 4.85 -6.47 -18.64
N ARG A 87 4.19 -7.55 -19.11
CA ARG A 87 4.68 -8.92 -18.89
C ARG A 87 6.12 -9.13 -19.39
N PRO A 88 6.55 -8.62 -20.58
CA PRO A 88 7.96 -8.70 -20.97
C PRO A 88 8.92 -8.03 -19.98
N THR A 89 8.55 -6.87 -19.41
CA THR A 89 9.35 -6.21 -18.37
C THR A 89 9.46 -7.08 -17.12
N LEU A 90 8.35 -7.68 -16.67
CA LEU A 90 8.40 -8.62 -15.55
C LEU A 90 9.34 -9.78 -15.85
N VAL A 91 9.23 -10.41 -17.02
CA VAL A 91 10.10 -11.55 -17.38
C VAL A 91 11.58 -11.17 -17.32
N ARG A 92 11.95 -9.97 -17.77
CA ARG A 92 13.32 -9.46 -17.64
C ARG A 92 13.76 -9.34 -16.17
N LEU A 93 12.88 -8.90 -15.27
CA LEU A 93 13.17 -8.83 -13.84
C LEU A 93 13.37 -10.23 -13.23
N LEU A 94 12.54 -11.20 -13.63
CA LEU A 94 12.67 -12.60 -13.20
C LEU A 94 14.00 -13.19 -13.67
N GLU A 95 14.34 -13.01 -14.95
CA GLU A 95 15.59 -13.52 -15.54
C GLU A 95 16.84 -12.82 -14.99
N ALA A 96 16.71 -11.56 -14.58
CA ALA A 96 17.76 -10.83 -13.87
C ALA A 96 17.87 -11.19 -12.37
N GLY A 97 17.05 -12.13 -11.87
CA GLY A 97 17.06 -12.55 -10.47
C GLY A 97 16.57 -11.49 -9.49
N LYS A 98 15.87 -10.45 -9.96
CA LYS A 98 15.35 -9.37 -9.12
C LYS A 98 14.10 -9.76 -8.34
N ILE A 99 13.34 -10.72 -8.86
CA ILE A 99 12.20 -11.33 -8.18
C ILE A 99 12.36 -12.84 -8.35
N PRO A 100 12.39 -13.62 -7.25
CA PRO A 100 12.41 -15.07 -7.32
C PRO A 100 11.22 -15.63 -8.10
N TYR A 101 11.43 -16.76 -8.76
CA TYR A 101 10.35 -17.49 -9.43
C TYR A 101 10.64 -18.97 -9.46
N THR A 102 9.59 -19.78 -9.55
CA THR A 102 9.68 -21.22 -9.75
C THR A 102 9.11 -21.60 -11.12
N SER A 103 9.51 -22.76 -11.63
CA SER A 103 8.95 -23.32 -12.87
C SER A 103 8.69 -24.81 -12.66
N PRO A 104 7.63 -25.19 -11.92
CA PRO A 104 7.28 -26.60 -11.67
C PRO A 104 6.79 -27.35 -12.93
N GLY A 105 7.10 -26.83 -14.12
CA GLY A 105 6.69 -27.31 -15.44
C GLY A 105 7.11 -26.29 -16.51
N ARG A 106 6.29 -26.12 -17.55
CA ARG A 106 6.60 -25.20 -18.66
C ARG A 106 6.42 -23.71 -18.33
N HIS A 107 5.66 -23.38 -17.29
CA HIS A 107 5.28 -22.00 -17.00
C HIS A 107 5.86 -21.51 -15.68
N ARG A 108 6.39 -20.29 -15.70
CA ARG A 108 6.89 -19.60 -14.51
C ARG A 108 5.75 -19.28 -13.54
N ARG A 109 6.07 -19.34 -12.25
CA ARG A 109 5.21 -18.99 -11.11
C ARG A 109 6.00 -18.10 -10.17
N VAL A 110 5.33 -17.09 -9.62
CA VAL A 110 5.95 -16.10 -8.74
C VAL A 110 5.12 -16.04 -7.48
N GLU A 111 5.75 -16.08 -6.30
CA GLU A 111 5.03 -15.90 -5.05
C GLU A 111 4.60 -14.44 -4.92
N LEU A 112 3.37 -14.20 -4.48
CA LEU A 112 2.81 -12.87 -4.25
C LEU A 112 3.68 -12.10 -3.24
N ALA A 113 4.19 -12.78 -2.22
CA ALA A 113 5.08 -12.18 -1.22
C ALA A 113 6.31 -11.53 -1.87
N ASP A 114 6.98 -12.25 -2.78
CA ASP A 114 8.16 -11.76 -3.50
C ASP A 114 7.83 -10.55 -4.39
N VAL A 115 6.65 -10.57 -5.04
CA VAL A 115 6.19 -9.44 -5.87
C VAL A 115 5.92 -8.21 -5.01
N LEU A 116 5.27 -8.38 -3.86
CA LEU A 116 4.97 -7.29 -2.92
C LEU A 116 6.23 -6.73 -2.28
N GLU A 117 7.21 -7.56 -1.93
CA GLU A 117 8.51 -7.13 -1.42
C GLU A 117 9.25 -6.27 -2.45
N PHE A 118 9.31 -6.74 -3.70
CA PHE A 118 9.90 -5.98 -4.80
C PHE A 118 9.18 -4.62 -4.98
N GLN A 119 7.85 -4.61 -4.96
CA GLN A 119 7.07 -3.38 -5.11
C GLN A 119 7.36 -2.37 -3.98
N GLN A 120 7.50 -2.85 -2.75
CA GLN A 120 7.83 -2.01 -1.59
C GLN A 120 9.23 -1.41 -1.72
N GLY A 121 10.23 -2.21 -2.12
CA GLY A 121 11.59 -1.73 -2.39
C GLY A 121 11.61 -0.63 -3.46
N GLU A 122 10.91 -0.84 -4.58
CA GLU A 122 10.82 0.16 -5.66
C GLU A 122 10.08 1.43 -5.23
N ARG A 123 9.07 1.33 -4.36
CA ARG A 123 8.41 2.51 -3.76
C ARG A 123 9.35 3.28 -2.84
N ALA A 124 10.13 2.59 -2.01
CA ALA A 124 11.10 3.22 -1.13
C ALA A 124 12.20 3.94 -1.93
N ARG A 125 12.75 3.28 -2.94
CA ARG A 125 13.77 3.88 -3.82
C ARG A 125 13.25 5.12 -4.55
N ARG A 126 12.01 5.08 -5.07
CA ARG A 126 11.40 6.25 -5.71
C ARG A 126 11.21 7.42 -4.76
N ARG A 127 10.84 7.15 -3.49
CA ARG A 127 10.75 8.20 -2.47
C ARG A 127 12.11 8.83 -2.17
N GLN A 128 13.15 8.02 -1.99
CA GLN A 128 14.51 8.51 -1.75
C GLN A 128 14.99 9.44 -2.86
N VAL A 129 14.84 9.03 -4.13
CA VAL A 129 15.22 9.87 -5.28
C VAL A 129 14.44 11.20 -5.30
N PHE A 130 13.15 11.17 -4.95
CA PHE A 130 12.34 12.38 -4.88
C PHE A 130 12.76 13.31 -3.72
N GLU A 131 13.11 12.74 -2.57
CA GLU A 131 13.64 13.49 -1.42
C GLU A 131 15.00 14.11 -1.72
N GLU A 132 15.89 13.39 -2.42
CA GLU A 132 17.18 13.91 -2.89
C GLU A 132 16.99 15.11 -3.84
N MET A 133 16.09 15.01 -4.83
CA MET A 133 15.77 16.12 -5.72
C MET A 133 15.17 17.33 -4.97
N ALA A 134 14.29 17.09 -4.00
CA ALA A 134 13.67 18.16 -3.20
C ALA A 134 14.67 18.86 -2.26
N GLN A 135 15.76 18.20 -1.87
CA GLN A 135 16.83 18.81 -1.07
C GLN A 135 17.80 19.64 -1.93
N GLU A 136 17.97 19.29 -3.21
CA GLU A 136 18.78 20.06 -4.16
C GLU A 136 18.08 21.38 -4.58
N GLU A 137 16.75 21.45 -4.54
CA GLU A 137 15.97 22.69 -4.68
C GLU A 137 15.89 23.49 -3.36
N THR A 138 17.05 23.91 -2.82
CA THR A 138 17.05 25.05 -1.90
C THR A 138 16.88 26.31 -2.76
N PRO A 139 15.85 27.15 -2.56
CA PRO A 139 15.72 28.39 -3.33
C PRO A 139 16.95 29.25 -3.04
N ASP A 140 17.67 29.64 -4.09
CA ASP A 140 18.69 30.68 -3.98
C ASP A 140 18.01 31.95 -3.43
N PRO A 141 18.40 32.48 -2.25
CA PRO A 141 17.81 33.70 -1.71
C PRO A 141 18.27 34.96 -2.46
N GLY A 142 18.78 34.83 -3.70
CA GLY A 142 19.29 35.90 -4.54
C GLY A 142 18.28 36.63 -5.42
N ASP A 143 17.06 36.13 -5.63
CA ASP A 143 16.11 36.74 -6.58
C ASP A 143 15.00 37.60 -5.92
N ALA A 144 15.29 38.14 -4.72
CA ALA A 144 14.41 39.06 -3.99
C ALA A 144 14.96 40.49 -3.95
N ALA A 145 15.34 41.07 -5.09
CA ALA A 145 15.39 42.51 -5.28
C ALA A 145 15.59 42.85 -6.77
N ASP A 146 14.53 43.21 -7.48
CA ASP A 146 14.44 44.52 -8.11
C ASP A 146 13.19 44.64 -9.00
N GLY A 147 12.43 45.73 -8.81
CA GLY A 147 11.59 46.27 -9.88
C GLY A 147 10.07 46.28 -9.67
N PHE A 148 9.55 46.72 -8.52
CA PHE A 148 8.20 47.31 -8.51
C PHE A 148 8.24 48.68 -9.20
N ALA A 149 8.03 48.71 -10.51
CA ALA A 149 7.66 49.94 -11.21
C ALA A 149 6.15 50.17 -11.07
N SER A 150 5.78 50.99 -10.09
CA SER A 150 4.46 51.61 -10.00
C SER A 150 4.19 52.41 -11.29
N THR A 151 3.07 52.17 -11.97
CA THR A 151 2.54 53.08 -13.00
C THR A 151 1.11 53.44 -12.67
N ARG A 152 0.87 54.75 -12.69
CA ARG A 152 -0.40 55.48 -12.54
C ARG A 152 -1.41 55.16 -13.62
#